data_AF-A0A0T6XSK5-F1
#
_entry.id   AF-A0A0T6XSK5-F1
#
_cell.length_a   1.000
_cell.length_b   1.000
_cell.length_c   1.000
_cell.angle_alpha   90.00
_cell.angle_beta   90.00
_cell.angle_gamma   90.00
#
_symmetry.space_group_name_H-M   'P 1'
#
loop_
_entity.id
_entity.type
_entity.pdbx_description
1 polymer ?
#
loop_
_entity_poly.entity_id
_entity_poly.type
_entity_poly.pdbx_seq_one_letter_code
_entity_poly.pdbx_strand_id
1 'polypeptide(L)'
;MSKPLKNALEPSTEADAQHDVAVAAAVELAMEFYGCDAVTAAAKRAFEARDLNRESHYRFWLHIFKSLKSNPNLINEVCQPG
;
A
#
# COMPACT_ATOMS: atom_id res chain seq x y z
N MET A 1 37.27 25.64 18.32
CA MET A 1 36.57 24.70 19.21
C MET A 1 35.47 24.02 18.43
N SER A 2 35.59 22.71 18.21
CA SER A 2 34.62 21.90 17.49
C SER A 2 33.36 21.71 18.33
N LYS A 3 32.18 21.97 17.77
CA LYS A 3 30.89 21.57 18.36
C LYS A 3 30.51 20.19 17.82
N PRO A 4 30.08 19.21 18.64
CA PRO A 4 29.58 17.94 18.13
C PRO A 4 28.12 18.06 17.68
N LEU A 5 27.84 17.28 16.62
CA LEU A 5 26.57 17.07 15.95
C LEU A 5 25.49 16.53 16.90
N LYS A 6 24.27 17.05 16.78
CA LYS A 6 23.04 16.33 17.15
C LYS A 6 21.98 16.53 16.07
N ASN A 7 22.24 15.94 14.90
CA ASN A 7 21.20 15.71 13.91
C ASN A 7 20.45 14.44 14.33
N ALA A 8 19.49 14.59 15.24
CA ALA A 8 18.37 13.66 15.31
C ALA A 8 17.31 14.20 14.33
N LEU A 9 17.51 13.91 13.05
CA LEU A 9 16.47 14.08 12.05
C LEU A 9 15.69 12.77 12.07
N GLU A 10 14.59 12.74 12.82
CA GLU A 10 13.59 11.67 12.77
C GLU A 10 12.97 11.66 11.36
N PRO A 11 13.20 10.65 10.50
CA PRO A 11 12.58 10.57 9.18
C PRO A 11 11.38 9.61 9.17
N SER A 12 10.80 9.28 10.33
CA SER A 12 9.91 8.13 10.45
C SER A 12 8.49 8.36 9.95
N THR A 13 7.98 9.60 9.93
CA THR A 13 6.52 9.81 9.76
C THR A 13 6.11 10.12 8.32
N GLU A 14 6.94 10.83 7.56
CA GLU A 14 6.60 11.24 6.18
C GLU A 14 6.73 10.09 5.17
N ALA A 15 7.70 9.20 5.37
CA ALA A 15 7.93 8.06 4.49
C ALA A 15 6.79 7.03 4.57
N ASP A 16 6.24 6.80 5.77
CA ASP A 16 5.14 5.88 6.01
C ASP A 16 3.83 6.41 5.39
N ALA A 17 3.54 7.70 5.57
CA ALA A 17 2.37 8.33 4.96
C ALA A 17 2.42 8.29 3.42
N GLN A 18 3.59 8.50 2.83
CA GLN A 18 3.75 8.47 1.37
C GLN A 18 3.67 7.05 0.79
N HIS A 19 4.06 6.04 1.58
CA HIS A 19 3.86 4.64 1.25
C HIS A 19 2.36 4.29 1.18
N ASP A 20 1.58 4.72 2.18
CA ASP A 20 0.14 4.44 2.24
C ASP A 20 -0.63 5.08 1.08
N VAL A 21 -0.28 6.31 0.69
CA VAL A 21 -0.87 6.98 -0.49
C VAL A 21 -0.57 6.22 -1.78
N ALA A 22 0.67 5.74 -1.96
CA ALA A 22 1.03 4.97 -3.15
C ALA A 22 0.29 3.61 -3.19
N VAL A 23 0.11 2.98 -2.04
CA VAL A 23 -0.68 1.75 -1.91
C VAL A 23 -2.14 1.98 -2.29
N ALA A 24 -2.77 3.03 -1.75
CA ALA A 24 -4.16 3.36 -2.07
C ALA A 24 -4.33 3.65 -3.57
N ALA A 25 -3.45 4.48 -4.16
CA ALA A 25 -3.49 4.76 -5.60
C ALA A 25 -3.35 3.49 -6.45
N ALA A 26 -2.48 2.54 -6.05
CA ALA A 26 -2.34 1.27 -6.74
C ALA A 26 -3.60 0.40 -6.64
N VAL A 27 -4.28 0.41 -5.49
CA VAL A 27 -5.54 -0.31 -5.27
C VAL A 27 -6.67 0.30 -6.09
N GLU A 28 -6.81 1.63 -6.09
CA GLU A 28 -7.80 2.35 -6.92
C GLU A 28 -7.61 2.05 -8.41
N LEU A 29 -6.37 2.12 -8.91
CA LEU A 29 -6.08 1.77 -10.29
C LEU A 29 -6.43 0.32 -10.62
N ALA A 30 -6.20 -0.61 -9.70
CA ALA A 30 -6.60 -2.01 -9.88
C ALA A 30 -8.12 -2.17 -9.88
N MET A 31 -8.85 -1.43 -9.02
CA MET A 31 -10.31 -1.42 -9.01
C MET A 31 -10.87 -0.92 -10.34
N GLU A 32 -10.31 0.17 -10.88
CA GLU A 32 -10.69 0.71 -12.19
C GLU A 32 -10.38 -0.30 -13.31
N PHE A 33 -9.18 -0.89 -13.31
CA PHE A 33 -8.76 -1.85 -14.34
C PHE A 33 -9.65 -3.10 -14.41
N TYR A 34 -10.08 -3.64 -13.26
CA TYR A 34 -10.94 -4.83 -13.23
C TYR A 34 -12.43 -4.55 -13.12
N GLY A 35 -12.84 -3.32 -12.82
CA GLY A 35 -14.24 -2.96 -12.56
C GLY A 35 -14.84 -3.68 -11.35
N CYS A 36 -14.07 -3.85 -10.27
CA CYS A 36 -14.52 -4.58 -9.07
C CYS A 36 -14.06 -3.90 -7.77
N ASP A 37 -14.56 -4.40 -6.63
CA ASP A 37 -14.16 -3.90 -5.31
C ASP A 37 -12.66 -4.14 -5.03
N ALA A 38 -12.12 -3.41 -4.05
CA ALA A 38 -10.70 -3.45 -3.73
C ALA A 38 -10.18 -4.81 -3.26
N VAL A 39 -10.99 -5.57 -2.52
CA VAL A 39 -10.60 -6.89 -2.02
C VAL A 39 -10.44 -7.83 -3.22
N THR A 40 -11.42 -7.81 -4.13
CA THR A 40 -11.40 -8.60 -5.37
C THR A 40 -10.25 -8.16 -6.28
N ALA A 41 -10.02 -6.85 -6.43
CA ALA A 41 -8.93 -6.31 -7.25
C ALA A 41 -7.56 -6.74 -6.72
N ALA A 42 -7.33 -6.63 -5.41
CA ALA A 42 -6.07 -7.07 -4.79
C ALA A 42 -5.85 -8.59 -4.95
N ALA A 43 -6.90 -9.39 -4.80
CA ALA A 43 -6.82 -10.84 -5.02
C ALA A 43 -6.44 -11.17 -6.49
N LYS A 44 -7.07 -10.50 -7.47
CA LYS A 44 -6.73 -10.69 -8.89
C LYS A 44 -5.27 -10.35 -9.19
N ARG A 45 -4.78 -9.22 -8.70
CA ARG A 45 -3.36 -8.84 -8.86
C ARG A 45 -2.40 -9.82 -8.22
N ALA A 46 -2.76 -10.39 -7.06
CA ALA A 46 -1.96 -11.43 -6.43
C ALA A 46 -1.89 -12.69 -7.32
N PHE A 47 -3.01 -13.15 -7.87
CA PHE A 47 -3.01 -14.31 -8.78
C PHE A 47 -2.20 -14.06 -10.06
N GLU A 48 -2.37 -12.92 -10.72
CA GLU A 48 -1.55 -12.56 -11.89
C GLU A 48 -0.06 -12.53 -11.57
N ALA A 49 0.32 -11.95 -10.42
CA ALA A 49 1.71 -11.91 -10.00
C ALA A 49 2.27 -13.31 -9.76
N ARG A 50 1.46 -14.23 -9.21
CA ARG A 50 1.84 -15.64 -9.05
C ARG A 50 2.04 -16.32 -10.40
N ASP A 51 1.10 -16.16 -11.33
CA ASP A 51 1.16 -16.78 -12.65
C ASP A 51 2.35 -16.28 -13.47
N LEU A 52 2.76 -15.02 -13.26
CA LEU A 52 3.93 -14.40 -13.88
C LEU A 52 5.24 -14.64 -13.10
N ASN A 53 5.24 -15.48 -12.05
CA ASN A 53 6.39 -15.73 -11.17
C ASN A 53 7.02 -14.46 -10.56
N ARG A 54 6.21 -13.43 -10.30
CA ARG A 54 6.62 -12.17 -9.64
C ARG A 54 6.38 -12.26 -8.14
N GLU A 55 7.23 -12.98 -7.43
CA GLU A 55 7.02 -13.31 -6.01
C GLU A 55 6.84 -12.08 -5.10
N SER A 56 7.65 -11.03 -5.30
CA SER A 56 7.54 -9.79 -4.50
C SER A 56 6.18 -9.09 -4.70
N HIS A 57 5.69 -9.05 -5.93
CA HIS A 57 4.37 -8.49 -6.26
C HIS A 57 3.25 -9.35 -5.67
N TYR A 58 3.39 -10.68 -5.73
CA TYR A 58 2.43 -11.59 -5.11
C TYR A 58 2.35 -11.35 -3.60
N ARG A 59 3.49 -11.27 -2.90
CA ARG A 59 3.53 -11.02 -1.46
C ARG A 59 2.93 -9.66 -1.10
N PHE A 60 3.22 -8.63 -1.88
CA PHE A 60 2.64 -7.30 -1.72
C PHE A 60 1.11 -7.34 -1.83
N TRP A 61 0.57 -7.83 -2.94
CA TRP A 61 -0.88 -7.87 -3.15
C TRP A 61 -1.60 -8.82 -2.19
N LEU A 62 -0.96 -9.91 -1.78
CA LEU A 62 -1.48 -10.81 -0.75
C LEU A 62 -1.56 -10.10 0.62
N HIS A 63 -0.59 -9.27 0.96
CA HIS A 63 -0.64 -8.45 2.18
C HIS A 63 -1.82 -7.48 2.12
N ILE A 64 -1.96 -6.71 1.03
CA ILE A 64 -3.09 -5.79 0.83
C ILE A 64 -4.43 -6.51 0.95
N PHE A 65 -4.59 -7.64 0.26
CA PHE A 65 -5.81 -8.46 0.35
C PHE A 65 -6.16 -8.85 1.79
N LYS A 66 -5.17 -9.27 2.59
CA LYS A 66 -5.38 -9.63 4.00
C LYS A 66 -5.75 -8.42 4.86
N SER A 67 -5.09 -7.29 4.63
CA SER A 67 -5.36 -6.03 5.34
C SER A 67 -6.78 -5.54 5.06
N LEU A 68 -7.21 -5.53 3.79
CA LEU A 68 -8.56 -5.14 3.39
C LEU A 68 -9.64 -6.10 3.92
N LYS A 69 -9.37 -7.41 3.99
CA LYS A 69 -10.31 -8.36 4.61
C LYS A 69 -10.45 -8.16 6.11
N SER A 70 -9.39 -7.73 6.78
CA SER A 70 -9.40 -7.48 8.23
C SER A 70 -10.02 -6.12 8.56
N ASN A 71 -9.86 -5.14 7.67
CA ASN A 71 -10.41 -3.80 7.79
C ASN A 71 -10.97 -3.31 6.44
N PRO A 72 -12.27 -3.52 6.16
CA PRO A 72 -12.87 -3.10 4.90
C PRO A 72 -12.94 -1.57 4.71
N ASN A 73 -12.79 -0.79 5.80
CA ASN A 73 -12.79 0.67 5.76
C ASN A 73 -11.40 1.29 5.48
N LEU A 74 -10.33 0.49 5.36
CA LEU A 74 -8.96 1.00 5.25
C LEU A 74 -8.78 1.98 4.08
N ILE A 75 -9.52 1.80 2.98
CA ILE A 75 -9.42 2.67 1.80
C ILE A 75 -10.16 3.99 2.02
N ASN A 76 -11.26 3.97 2.78
CA ASN A 76 -11.98 5.20 3.15
C ASN A 76 -11.15 6.09 4.07
N GLU A 77 -10.28 5.52 4.91
CA GLU A 77 -9.38 6.29 5.79
C GLU A 77 -8.19 6.89 5.03
N VAL A 78 -7.66 6.22 4.00
CA VAL A 78 -6.54 6.74 3.20
C VAL A 78 -6.97 7.81 2.19
N CYS A 79 -8.23 7.81 1.74
CA CYS A 79 -8.76 8.78 0.77
C CYS A 79 -9.45 10.01 1.39
N GLN A 80 -9.44 10.19 2.71
CA GLN A 80 -9.94 11.43 3.34
C GLN A 80 -8.79 12.46 3.46
N PRO A 81 -8.82 13.58 2.72
CA PRO A 81 -7.94 14.70 3.03
C PRO A 81 -8.44 15.35 4.32
N GLY A 82 -7.58 15.36 5.36
CA GLY A 82 -7.72 16.27 6.48
C GLY A 82 -7.45 17.71 6.07
#